data_AF-A0A4Q3HP01-F1
#
_entry.id   AF-A0A4Q3HP01-F1
#
_cell.length_a   1.000
_cell.length_b   1.000
_cell.length_c   1.000
_cell.angle_alpha   90.00
_cell.angle_beta   90.00
_cell.angle_gamma   90.00
#
_symmetry.space_group_name_H-M   'P 1'
#
loop_
_entity.id
_entity.type
_entity.pdbx_description
1 polymer ?
#
loop_
_entity_poly.entity_id
_entity_poly.type
_entity_poly.pdbx_seq_one_letter_code
_entity_poly.pdbx_strand_id
1 'polypeptide(L)'
;GWKVESYGTNTDAVAAVIAGRADANLAGNTAAAWAVKKNPRLKLSFEYETGLVWALSFRKGDEQNRDLVDRAMECLKLDGSMAKLSVKWFGVTPEAGTTIVTPTKGFGTPGFDGYKDDDHKASCDNLK
;
A
#
# COMPACT_ATOMS: atom_id res chain seq x y z
N GLY A 1 15.97 -10.00 24.56
CA GLY A 1 15.95 -9.89 23.08
C GLY A 1 14.72 -10.59 22.54
N TRP A 2 14.41 -10.42 21.26
CA TRP A 2 13.30 -11.09 20.57
C TRP A 2 13.77 -12.30 19.78
N LYS A 3 12.89 -13.30 19.64
CA LYS A 3 13.06 -14.43 18.73
C LYS A 3 12.20 -14.18 17.49
N VAL A 4 12.79 -14.31 16.31
CA VAL A 4 12.06 -14.20 15.04
C VAL A 4 11.74 -15.61 14.54
N GLU A 5 10.49 -15.83 14.17
CA GLU A 5 10.02 -17.07 13.56
C GLU A 5 9.38 -16.76 12.21
N SER A 6 9.80 -17.48 11.17
CA SER A 6 9.25 -17.36 9.82
C SER A 6 8.07 -18.31 9.63
N TYR A 7 7.04 -17.82 8.94
CA TYR A 7 5.85 -18.58 8.59
C TYR A 7 5.66 -18.58 7.07
N GLY A 8 5.13 -19.67 6.52
CA GLY A 8 4.92 -19.79 5.08
C GLY A 8 3.85 -18.83 4.54
N THR A 9 2.87 -18.47 5.37
CA THR A 9 1.83 -17.51 5.03
C THR A 9 1.55 -16.54 6.19
N ASN A 10 0.98 -15.37 5.87
CA ASN A 10 0.51 -14.43 6.90
C ASN A 10 -0.59 -15.04 7.78
N THR A 11 -1.42 -15.95 7.22
CA THR A 11 -2.47 -16.64 7.98
C THR A 11 -1.87 -17.54 9.06
N ASP A 12 -0.76 -18.25 8.77
CA ASP A 12 -0.08 -19.10 9.75
C ASP A 12 0.55 -18.27 10.87
N ALA A 13 1.14 -17.12 10.53
CA ALA A 13 1.68 -16.18 11.51
C ALA A 13 0.58 -15.61 12.42
N VAL A 14 -0.55 -15.22 11.83
CA VAL A 14 -1.73 -14.76 12.58
C VAL A 14 -2.27 -15.86 13.51
N ALA A 15 -2.32 -17.10 13.05
CA ALA A 15 -2.73 -18.24 13.87
C ALA A 15 -1.78 -18.48 15.05
N ALA A 16 -0.47 -18.27 14.88
CA ALA A 16 0.51 -18.37 15.95
C ALA A 16 0.26 -17.31 17.05
N VAL A 17 -0.05 -16.07 16.67
CA VAL A 17 -0.41 -14.99 17.62
C VAL A 17 -1.68 -15.34 18.37
N ILE A 18 -2.72 -15.76 17.64
CA ILE A 18 -3.99 -16.20 18.21
C ILE A 18 -3.83 -17.32 19.24
N ALA A 19 -2.94 -18.28 18.96
CA ALA A 19 -2.70 -19.44 19.80
C ALA A 19 -1.76 -19.13 20.98
N GLY A 20 -1.24 -17.91 21.09
CA GLY A 20 -0.25 -17.53 22.10
C GLY A 20 1.13 -18.14 21.87
N ARG A 21 1.42 -18.64 20.66
CA ARG A 21 2.76 -19.14 20.29
C ARG A 21 3.72 -18.03 19.88
N ALA A 22 3.19 -16.87 19.49
CA ALA A 22 3.94 -15.66 19.17
C ALA A 22 3.25 -14.45 19.81
N ASP A 23 4.02 -13.45 20.22
CA ASP A 23 3.47 -12.23 20.82
C ASP A 23 2.92 -11.24 19.77
N ALA A 24 3.51 -11.23 18.57
CA ALA A 24 3.15 -10.32 17.49
C ALA A 24 3.43 -10.94 16.11
N ASN A 25 2.74 -10.41 15.09
CA ASN A 25 2.99 -10.70 13.69
C ASN A 25 3.51 -9.43 13.00
N LEU A 26 4.65 -9.52 12.33
CA LEU A 26 5.21 -8.44 11.51
C LEU A 26 4.99 -8.76 10.03
N ALA A 27 4.16 -7.96 9.37
CA ALA A 27 3.77 -8.16 7.98
C ALA A 27 3.50 -6.81 7.29
N GLY A 28 3.25 -6.84 5.97
CA GLY A 28 2.81 -5.65 5.24
C GLY A 28 1.52 -5.07 5.82
N ASN A 29 1.45 -3.74 5.93
CA ASN A 29 0.38 -3.01 6.61
C ASN A 29 -1.04 -3.39 6.11
N THR A 30 -1.24 -3.53 4.80
CA THR A 30 -2.52 -3.90 4.19
C THR A 30 -2.95 -5.33 4.56
N ALA A 31 -2.01 -6.28 4.58
CA ALA A 31 -2.28 -7.66 4.97
C ALA A 31 -2.61 -7.79 6.46
N ALA A 32 -1.88 -7.05 7.31
CA ALA A 32 -2.13 -6.98 8.74
C ALA A 32 -3.51 -6.34 9.04
N ALA A 33 -3.83 -5.22 8.39
CA ALA A 33 -5.11 -4.54 8.56
C ALA A 33 -6.29 -5.39 8.10
N TRP A 34 -6.14 -6.12 6.98
CA TRP A 34 -7.13 -7.10 6.55
C TRP A 34 -7.37 -8.20 7.60
N ALA A 35 -6.30 -8.78 8.15
CA ALA A 35 -6.40 -9.82 9.17
C ALA A 35 -7.11 -9.33 10.44
N VAL A 36 -6.77 -8.12 10.92
CA VAL A 36 -7.42 -7.47 12.06
C VAL A 36 -8.89 -7.22 11.77
N LYS A 37 -9.24 -6.71 10.59
CA LYS A 37 -10.63 -6.48 10.19
C LYS A 37 -11.47 -7.76 10.18
N LYS A 38 -10.86 -8.91 9.91
CA LYS A 38 -11.53 -10.21 9.91
C LYS A 38 -11.54 -10.91 11.26
N ASN A 39 -10.75 -10.45 12.24
CA ASN A 39 -10.64 -11.12 13.53
C ASN A 39 -10.59 -10.13 14.71
N PRO A 40 -11.69 -9.99 15.48
CA PRO A 40 -11.78 -9.00 16.56
C PRO A 40 -10.83 -9.28 17.74
N ARG A 41 -10.19 -10.45 17.81
CA ARG A 41 -9.18 -10.77 18.84
C ARG A 41 -7.81 -10.14 18.54
N LEU A 42 -7.63 -9.58 17.35
CA LEU A 42 -6.41 -8.92 16.93
C LEU A 42 -6.61 -7.41 16.90
N LYS A 43 -5.52 -6.66 17.05
CA LYS A 43 -5.49 -5.22 16.86
C LYS A 43 -4.21 -4.86 16.10
N LEU A 44 -4.28 -3.80 15.29
CA LEU A 44 -3.07 -3.15 14.78
C LEU A 44 -2.35 -2.50 15.96
N SER A 45 -1.02 -2.58 15.95
CA SER A 45 -0.18 -2.04 17.03
C SER A 45 0.67 -0.89 16.52
N PHE A 46 1.75 -1.19 15.80
CA PHE A 46 2.72 -0.21 15.33
C PHE A 46 3.04 -0.44 13.86
N GLU A 47 3.05 0.63 13.08
CA GLU A 47 3.50 0.63 11.69
C GLU A 47 4.91 1.23 11.63
N TYR A 48 5.86 0.45 11.16
CA TYR A 48 7.24 0.89 10.99
C TYR A 48 7.44 1.39 9.56
N GLU A 49 7.86 2.63 9.40
CA GLU A 49 8.13 3.22 8.09
C GLU A 49 9.37 2.59 7.46
N THR A 50 9.18 1.94 6.31
CA THR A 50 10.26 1.32 5.53
C THR A 50 10.62 2.11 4.28
N GLY A 51 9.79 3.09 3.90
CA GLY A 51 9.86 3.76 2.59
C GLY A 51 9.37 2.89 1.42
N LEU A 52 9.00 1.63 1.66
CA LEU A 52 8.45 0.75 0.63
C LEU A 52 6.99 1.07 0.36
N VAL A 53 6.65 1.16 -0.92
CA VAL A 53 5.29 1.45 -1.40
C VAL A 53 4.83 0.36 -2.36
N TRP A 54 3.53 0.09 -2.39
CA TRP A 54 2.95 -0.77 -3.41
C TRP A 54 2.97 -0.07 -4.76
N ALA A 55 3.41 -0.77 -5.81
CA ALA A 55 3.45 -0.28 -7.17
C ALA A 55 2.77 -1.28 -8.12
N LEU A 56 2.24 -0.77 -9.24
CA LEU A 56 1.71 -1.59 -10.32
C LEU A 56 2.84 -1.85 -11.32
N SER A 57 3.07 -3.12 -11.64
CA SER A 57 4.11 -3.52 -12.59
C SER A 57 3.56 -3.52 -14.02
N PHE A 58 4.32 -2.94 -14.94
CA PHE A 58 4.01 -2.90 -16.37
C PHE A 58 5.06 -3.66 -17.18
N ARG A 59 4.73 -4.01 -18.42
CA ARG A 59 5.69 -4.57 -19.36
C ARG A 59 6.79 -3.53 -19.61
N LYS A 60 8.05 -3.97 -19.66
CA LYS A 60 9.17 -3.10 -20.05
C LYS A 60 8.93 -2.52 -21.47
N GLY A 61 9.07 -1.21 -21.64
CA GLY A 61 8.79 -0.52 -22.91
C GLY A 61 7.32 -0.14 -23.14
N ASP A 62 6.44 -0.35 -22.14
CA ASP A 62 5.03 0.07 -22.17
C ASP A 62 4.79 1.29 -21.27
N GLU A 63 5.66 2.30 -21.38
CA GLU A 63 5.59 3.51 -20.57
C GLU A 63 4.30 4.30 -20.82
N GLN A 64 3.76 4.25 -22.04
CA GLN A 64 2.50 4.93 -22.37
C GLN A 64 1.34 4.41 -21.49
N ASN A 65 1.22 3.10 -21.33
CA ASN A 65 0.18 2.49 -20.50
C ASN A 65 0.43 2.73 -19.01
N ARG A 66 1.69 2.63 -18.57
CA ARG A 66 2.06 3.01 -17.19
C ARG A 66 1.63 4.45 -16.90
N ASP A 67 1.98 5.41 -17.76
CA ASP A 67 1.70 6.83 -17.55
C ASP A 67 0.18 7.08 -17.50
N LEU A 68 -0.60 6.39 -18.32
CA LEU A 68 -2.07 6.46 -18.28
C LEU A 68 -2.62 5.95 -16.95
N VAL A 69 -2.12 4.83 -16.44
CA VAL A 69 -2.55 4.29 -15.14
C VAL A 69 -2.09 5.17 -13.98
N ASP A 70 -0.89 5.74 -14.04
CA ASP A 70 -0.42 6.68 -13.02
C ASP A 70 -1.33 7.91 -12.95
N ARG A 71 -1.74 8.49 -14.09
CA ARG A 71 -2.75 9.58 -14.13
C ARG A 71 -4.08 9.16 -13.51
N ALA A 72 -4.52 7.93 -13.78
CA ALA A 72 -5.74 7.41 -13.14
C ALA A 72 -5.56 7.30 -11.61
N MET A 73 -4.39 6.86 -11.15
CA MET A 73 -4.05 6.80 -9.73
C MET A 73 -3.97 8.19 -9.08
N GLU A 74 -3.45 9.20 -9.77
CA GLU A 74 -3.51 10.58 -9.31
C GLU A 74 -4.95 11.04 -9.08
N CYS A 75 -5.83 10.81 -10.05
CA CYS A 75 -7.24 11.18 -9.93
C CYS A 75 -7.91 10.48 -8.73
N LEU A 76 -7.69 9.18 -8.55
CA LEU A 76 -8.23 8.41 -7.42
C LEU A 76 -7.71 8.88 -6.05
N LYS A 77 -6.51 9.46 -6.01
CA LYS A 77 -5.95 10.07 -4.81
C LYS A 77 -6.61 11.43 -4.55
N LEU A 78 -6.72 12.26 -5.58
CA LEU A 78 -7.27 13.61 -5.50
C LEU A 78 -8.78 13.63 -5.17
N ASP A 79 -9.56 12.69 -5.70
CA ASP A 79 -11.01 12.61 -5.47
C ASP A 79 -11.39 11.87 -4.16
N GLY A 80 -10.39 11.39 -3.42
CA GLY A 80 -10.55 10.66 -2.17
C GLY A 80 -11.01 9.21 -2.32
N SER A 81 -11.06 8.67 -3.55
CA SER A 81 -11.42 7.27 -3.81
C SER A 81 -10.45 6.29 -3.15
N MET A 82 -9.14 6.56 -3.17
CA MET A 82 -8.15 5.72 -2.50
C MET A 82 -8.37 5.64 -0.97
N ALA A 83 -8.69 6.76 -0.33
CA ALA A 83 -9.00 6.77 1.10
C ALA A 83 -10.27 5.95 1.41
N LYS A 84 -11.33 6.09 0.60
CA LYS A 84 -12.57 5.30 0.72
C LYS A 84 -12.30 3.81 0.54
N LEU A 85 -11.43 3.43 -0.40
CA LEU A 85 -11.01 2.05 -0.60
C LEU A 85 -10.26 1.49 0.61
N SER A 86 -9.36 2.27 1.21
CA SER A 86 -8.65 1.86 2.43
C SER A 86 -9.61 1.58 3.59
N VAL A 87 -10.60 2.45 3.83
CA VAL A 87 -11.61 2.22 4.86
C VAL A 87 -12.47 0.99 4.52
N LYS A 88 -12.93 0.89 3.27
CA LYS A 88 -13.80 -0.21 2.80
C LYS A 88 -13.11 -1.56 2.92
N TRP A 89 -11.83 -1.67 2.61
CA TRP A 89 -11.12 -2.95 2.57
C TRP A 89 -10.37 -3.23 3.86
N PHE A 90 -9.71 -2.24 4.45
CA PHE A 90 -8.81 -2.42 5.60
C PHE A 90 -9.34 -1.83 6.90
N GLY A 91 -10.36 -0.96 6.85
CA GLY A 91 -10.87 -0.29 8.04
C GLY A 91 -9.90 0.77 8.58
N VAL A 92 -8.95 1.21 7.76
CA VAL A 92 -7.92 2.19 8.12
C VAL A 92 -8.16 3.46 7.30
N THR A 93 -8.22 4.59 7.98
CA THR A 93 -8.15 5.91 7.34
C THR A 93 -6.67 6.24 7.12
N PRO A 94 -6.21 6.44 5.88
CA PRO A 94 -4.82 6.79 5.65
C PRO A 94 -4.45 8.15 6.23
N GLU A 95 -3.23 8.27 6.73
CA GLU A 95 -2.70 9.55 7.19
C GLU A 95 -2.37 10.48 6.01
N ALA A 96 -2.56 11.78 6.21
CA ALA A 96 -2.23 12.78 5.20
C ALA A 96 -0.73 12.76 4.88
N GLY A 97 -0.38 12.88 3.60
CA GLY A 97 1.02 12.82 3.14
C GLY A 97 1.51 11.40 2.80
N THR A 98 0.77 10.36 3.19
CA THR A 98 1.13 8.98 2.82
C THR A 98 0.84 8.71 1.34
N THR A 99 1.63 7.83 0.72
CA THR A 99 1.59 7.55 -0.72
C THR A 99 0.21 7.16 -1.26
N ILE A 100 -0.63 6.52 -0.44
CA ILE A 100 -1.98 6.10 -0.84
C ILE A 100 -2.94 7.28 -1.08
N VAL A 101 -2.69 8.45 -0.50
CA VAL A 101 -3.53 9.66 -0.66
C VAL A 101 -2.79 10.85 -1.26
N THR A 102 -1.47 10.75 -1.45
CA THR A 102 -0.65 11.83 -2.02
C THR A 102 -0.14 11.42 -3.40
N PRO A 103 -0.47 12.18 -4.46
CA PRO A 103 0.12 11.99 -5.78
C PRO A 103 1.65 12.06 -5.74
N THR A 104 2.30 11.18 -6.50
CA THR A 104 3.76 11.16 -6.61
C THR A 104 4.14 11.96 -7.84
N LYS A 105 5.22 12.76 -7.76
CA LYS A 105 5.72 13.51 -8.92
C LYS A 105 6.22 12.57 -10.02
N GLY A 106 5.83 12.85 -11.27
CA GLY A 106 6.32 12.12 -12.44
C GLY A 106 5.57 10.81 -12.69
N PHE A 107 6.17 9.92 -13.46
CA PHE A 107 5.60 8.62 -13.82
C PHE A 107 6.51 7.47 -13.37
N GLY A 108 5.90 6.42 -12.84
CA GLY A 108 6.58 5.30 -12.18
C GLY A 108 6.97 5.61 -10.73
N THR A 109 7.77 4.72 -10.15
CA THR A 109 8.21 4.84 -8.75
C THR A 109 9.58 5.52 -8.69
N PRO A 110 9.76 6.64 -7.95
CA PRO A 110 11.05 7.30 -7.80
C PRO A 110 12.17 6.34 -7.36
N GLY A 111 13.33 6.44 -8.00
CA GLY A 111 14.49 5.58 -7.71
C GLY A 111 14.48 4.20 -8.38
N PHE A 112 13.45 3.88 -9.18
CA PHE A 112 13.40 2.64 -9.96
C PHE A 112 13.64 2.89 -11.45
N ASP A 113 14.15 1.85 -12.13
CA ASP A 113 14.29 1.85 -13.59
C ASP A 113 12.95 2.14 -14.28
N GLY A 114 13.01 3.04 -15.26
CA GLY A 114 11.86 3.52 -15.99
C GLY A 114 11.19 4.75 -15.38
N TYR A 115 11.49 5.13 -14.13
CA TYR A 115 10.97 6.38 -13.57
C TYR A 115 11.27 7.58 -14.49
N LYS A 116 10.25 8.41 -14.71
CA LYS A 116 10.35 9.64 -15.49
C LYS A 116 9.95 10.81 -14.60
N ASP A 117 10.92 11.67 -14.30
CA ASP A 117 10.64 12.96 -13.66
C ASP A 117 9.87 13.86 -14.63
N ASP A 118 8.77 14.45 -14.16
CA ASP A 118 7.86 15.25 -14.96
C ASP A 118 7.13 16.25 -14.05
N ASP A 119 7.00 17.49 -14.49
CA ASP A 119 6.42 18.59 -13.71
C ASP A 119 4.91 18.79 -13.97
N HIS A 120 4.24 17.84 -14.63
CA HIS A 120 2.80 17.93 -14.78
C HIS A 120 2.10 18.02 -13.43
N LYS A 121 1.01 18.79 -13.41
CA LYS A 121 0.15 18.87 -12.25
C LYS A 121 -0.73 17.62 -12.19
N ALA A 122 -0.71 16.93 -11.06
CA ALA A 122 -1.64 15.83 -10.79
C ALA A 122 -3.09 16.28 -11.04
N SER A 123 -3.84 15.50 -11.81
CA SER A 123 -5.19 15.88 -12.25
C SER A 123 -6.06 14.67 -12.56
N CYS A 124 -7.34 14.92 -12.84
CA CYS A 124 -8.28 13.93 -13.38
C CYS A 124 -8.46 14.05 -14.89
N ASP A 125 -7.56 14.76 -15.57
CA ASP A 125 -7.69 15.08 -16.99
C ASP A 125 -7.07 13.99 -17.88
N ASN A 126 -7.51 13.92 -19.14
CA ASN A 126 -6.94 13.05 -20.19
C ASN A 126 -6.93 11.54 -19.86
N LEU A 127 -7.93 11.06 -19.11
CA LEU A 127 -8.14 9.63 -18.82
C LEU A 127 -8.90 8.86 -19.92
N LYS A 128 -8.87 9.34 -21.17
CA LYS A 128 -9.66 8.82 -22.30
C LYS A 128 -8.79 8.24 -23.40
#